data_AF-Q8MJB2-F1
#
_entry.id   AF-Q8MJB2-F1
#
_cell.length_a   1.000
_cell.length_b   1.000
_cell.length_c   1.000
_cell.angle_alpha   90.00
_cell.angle_beta   90.00
_cell.angle_gamma   90.00
#
_symmetry.space_group_name_H-M   'P 1'
#
loop_
_entity.id
_entity.type
_entity.pdbx_description
1 polymer ?
#
loop_
_entity_poly.entity_id
_entity_poly.type
_entity_poly.pdbx_seq_one_letter_code
_entity_poly.pdbx_strand_id
1 'polypeptide(L)'
;MELQRMIAAVDTDSPREVFFRVAAEMFSDGNFNWGRVVALFYFASKLVLKALCTKVPELIRTIMGWTLDFLRERLLGWIQDQGGWDGLLSYFGTP
;
A
#
# COMPACT_ATOMS: atom_id res chain seq x y z
N MET A 1 -2.34 -1.59 -16.22
CA MET A 1 -3.75 -1.21 -16.47
C MET A 1 -4.66 -1.53 -15.28
N GLU A 2 -4.41 -2.60 -14.53
CA GLU A 2 -5.24 -3.02 -13.38
C GLU A 2 -5.17 -2.08 -12.16
N LEU A 3 -3.96 -1.63 -11.78
CA LEU A 3 -3.76 -0.71 -10.65
C LEU A 3 -4.48 0.64 -10.83
N GLN A 4 -4.49 1.19 -12.06
CA GLN A 4 -5.22 2.44 -12.35
C GLN A 4 -6.73 2.24 -12.30
N ARG A 5 -7.24 1.06 -12.70
CA ARG A 5 -8.64 0.69 -12.54
C ARG A 5 -9.03 0.58 -11.07
N MET A 6 -8.19 -0.04 -10.24
CA MET A 6 -8.41 -0.15 -8.80
C MET A 6 -8.43 1.22 -8.11
N ILE A 7 -7.57 2.14 -8.52
CA ILE A 7 -7.55 3.54 -8.04
C ILE A 7 -8.83 4.30 -8.47
N ALA A 8 -9.28 4.10 -9.72
CA ALA A 8 -10.48 4.75 -10.23
C ALA A 8 -11.77 4.22 -9.59
N ALA A 9 -11.79 2.94 -9.19
CA ALA A 9 -12.90 2.30 -8.48
C ALA A 9 -13.00 2.71 -6.99
N VAL A 10 -12.11 3.59 -6.51
CA VAL A 10 -12.21 4.17 -5.16
C VAL A 10 -13.32 5.23 -5.20
N ASP A 11 -14.57 4.79 -5.03
CA ASP A 11 -15.66 5.66 -4.61
C ASP A 11 -15.34 6.24 -3.22
N THR A 12 -15.63 7.52 -3.04
CA THR A 12 -15.20 8.30 -1.86
C THR A 12 -15.97 7.97 -0.58
N ASP A 13 -16.93 7.07 -0.62
CA ASP A 13 -17.83 6.77 0.52
C ASP A 13 -17.16 5.94 1.62
N SER A 14 -16.11 5.15 1.32
CA SER A 14 -15.30 4.47 2.36
C SER A 14 -13.86 4.18 1.90
N PRO A 15 -12.95 5.18 1.95
CA PRO A 15 -11.56 5.00 1.53
C PRO A 15 -10.81 3.94 2.35
N ARG A 16 -11.31 3.60 3.55
CA ARG A 16 -10.76 2.54 4.41
C ARG A 16 -10.98 1.16 3.82
N GLU A 17 -12.23 0.83 3.51
CA GLU A 17 -12.60 -0.49 3.02
C GLU A 17 -11.94 -0.77 1.68
N VAL A 18 -11.89 0.25 0.80
CA VAL A 18 -11.20 0.12 -0.47
C VAL A 18 -9.71 -0.11 -0.27
N PHE A 19 -9.08 0.60 0.67
CA PHE A 19 -7.66 0.39 0.96
C PHE A 19 -7.37 -1.05 1.40
N PHE A 20 -8.07 -1.53 2.41
CA PHE A 20 -7.85 -2.87 2.93
C PHE A 20 -8.24 -3.96 1.93
N ARG A 21 -9.27 -3.75 1.11
CA ARG A 21 -9.64 -4.69 0.04
C ARG A 21 -8.54 -4.82 -1.00
N VAL A 22 -8.05 -3.70 -1.55
CA VAL A 22 -6.98 -3.70 -2.56
C VAL A 22 -5.69 -4.29 -1.98
N ALA A 23 -5.34 -3.91 -0.74
CA ALA A 23 -4.17 -4.47 -0.07
C ALA A 23 -4.33 -5.99 0.16
N ALA A 24 -5.48 -6.46 0.64
CA ALA A 24 -5.72 -7.88 0.85
C ALA A 24 -5.68 -8.69 -0.47
N GLU A 25 -6.29 -8.17 -1.53
CA GLU A 25 -6.26 -8.79 -2.86
C GLU A 25 -4.83 -8.90 -3.41
N MET A 26 -4.02 -7.85 -3.24
CA MET A 26 -2.63 -7.81 -3.71
C MET A 26 -1.74 -8.91 -3.11
N PHE A 27 -2.04 -9.36 -1.89
CA PHE A 27 -1.30 -10.40 -1.17
C PHE A 27 -2.13 -11.67 -0.92
N SER A 28 -3.23 -11.86 -1.65
CA SER A 28 -4.19 -12.96 -1.44
C SER A 28 -3.65 -14.34 -1.81
N ASP A 29 -2.68 -14.39 -2.73
CA ASP A 29 -2.03 -15.62 -3.20
C ASP A 29 -0.88 -16.10 -2.28
N GLY A 30 -0.62 -15.40 -1.17
CA GLY A 30 0.45 -15.72 -0.22
C GLY A 30 1.86 -15.41 -0.72
N ASN A 31 2.02 -14.84 -1.92
CA ASN A 31 3.32 -14.47 -2.46
C ASN A 31 3.69 -13.04 -2.04
N PHE A 32 4.82 -12.89 -1.36
CA PHE A 32 5.35 -11.61 -0.93
C PHE A 32 6.63 -11.27 -1.70
N ASN A 33 6.71 -10.06 -2.23
CA ASN A 33 7.91 -9.52 -2.87
C ASN A 33 7.95 -8.00 -2.74
N TRP A 34 9.15 -7.44 -2.89
CA TRP A 34 9.37 -6.00 -2.78
C TRP A 34 8.59 -5.17 -3.81
N GLY A 35 8.34 -5.71 -5.01
CA GLY A 35 7.51 -5.05 -6.02
C GLY A 35 6.07 -4.78 -5.54
N ARG A 36 5.45 -5.75 -4.87
CA ARG A 36 4.11 -5.60 -4.28
C ARG A 36 4.11 -4.66 -3.08
N VAL A 37 5.13 -4.73 -2.23
CA VAL A 37 5.30 -3.78 -1.12
C VAL A 37 5.37 -2.35 -1.64
N VAL A 38 6.20 -2.09 -2.67
CA VAL A 38 6.29 -0.77 -3.32
C VAL A 38 4.96 -0.36 -3.97
N ALA A 39 4.25 -1.28 -4.62
CA ALA A 39 2.94 -1.01 -5.21
C ALA A 39 1.91 -0.57 -4.15
N LEU A 40 1.92 -1.17 -2.95
CA LEU A 40 1.08 -0.77 -1.83
C LEU A 40 1.40 0.67 -1.38
N PHE A 41 2.67 1.03 -1.22
CA PHE A 41 3.08 2.40 -0.88
C PHE A 41 2.68 3.41 -1.97
N TYR A 42 2.86 3.04 -3.24
CA TYR A 42 2.41 3.87 -4.37
C TYR A 42 0.89 4.09 -4.33
N PHE A 43 0.12 3.03 -4.09
CA PHE A 43 -1.33 3.11 -3.97
C PHE A 43 -1.77 4.00 -2.80
N ALA A 44 -1.18 3.82 -1.61
CA ALA A 44 -1.42 4.69 -0.44
C ALA A 44 -1.11 6.16 -0.76
N SER A 45 0.00 6.42 -1.47
CA SER A 45 0.41 7.77 -1.87
C SER A 45 -0.61 8.41 -2.83
N LYS A 46 -1.19 7.65 -3.75
CA LYS A 46 -2.25 8.14 -4.66
C LYS A 46 -3.52 8.51 -3.89
N LEU A 47 -3.87 7.76 -2.83
CA LEU A 47 -4.99 8.12 -1.94
C LEU A 47 -4.70 9.38 -1.14
N VAL A 48 -3.48 9.54 -0.62
CA VAL A 48 -3.05 10.76 0.08
C VAL A 48 -3.14 11.99 -0.85
N LEU A 49 -2.67 11.85 -2.09
CA LEU A 49 -2.78 12.93 -3.09
C LEU A 49 -4.24 13.25 -3.41
N LYS A 50 -5.12 12.25 -3.53
CA LYS A 50 -6.56 12.46 -3.71
C LYS A 50 -7.16 13.24 -2.54
N ALA A 51 -6.80 12.89 -1.30
CA ALA A 51 -7.25 13.59 -0.09
C ALA A 51 -6.76 15.05 -0.01
N LEU A 52 -5.53 15.31 -0.47
CA LEU A 52 -5.00 16.68 -0.60
C LEU A 52 -5.79 17.49 -1.64
N CYS A 53 -6.05 16.93 -2.82
CA CYS A 53 -6.83 17.58 -3.87
C CYS A 53 -8.27 17.88 -3.42
N THR A 54 -8.87 17.03 -2.60
CA THR A 54 -10.22 17.24 -2.04
C THR A 54 -10.23 18.09 -0.77
N LYS A 55 -9.07 18.60 -0.32
CA LYS A 55 -8.89 19.44 0.87
C LYS A 55 -9.37 18.80 2.18
N VAL A 56 -9.15 17.48 2.34
CA VAL A 56 -9.47 16.74 3.57
C VAL A 56 -8.19 16.24 4.25
N PRO A 57 -7.46 17.09 4.99
CA PRO A 57 -6.14 16.75 5.54
C PRO A 57 -6.19 15.62 6.59
N GLU A 58 -7.31 15.43 7.29
CA GLU A 58 -7.46 14.35 8.29
C GLU A 58 -7.44 12.95 7.66
N LEU A 59 -7.82 12.84 6.37
CA LEU A 59 -7.71 11.58 5.64
C LEU A 59 -6.25 11.15 5.43
N ILE A 60 -5.29 12.08 5.41
CA ILE A 60 -3.87 11.77 5.21
C ILE A 60 -3.33 10.93 6.38
N ARG A 61 -3.52 11.42 7.61
CA ARG A 61 -3.12 10.70 8.83
C ARG A 61 -3.79 9.33 8.90
N THR A 62 -5.05 9.30 8.50
CA THR A 62 -5.87 8.10 8.51
C THR A 62 -5.33 7.04 7.52
N ILE A 63 -5.00 7.43 6.27
CA ILE A 63 -4.42 6.54 5.25
C ILE A 63 -3.04 6.04 5.68
N MET A 64 -2.21 6.91 6.26
CA MET A 64 -0.91 6.52 6.81
C MET A 64 -1.08 5.49 7.94
N GLY A 65 -2.05 5.69 8.83
CA GLY A 65 -2.40 4.73 9.88
C GLY A 65 -2.72 3.35 9.31
N TRP A 66 -3.64 3.28 8.34
CA TRP A 66 -4.01 2.00 7.71
C TRP A 66 -2.85 1.31 7.01
N THR A 67 -1.97 2.09 6.38
CA THR A 67 -0.78 1.56 5.71
C THR A 67 0.16 0.91 6.73
N LEU A 68 0.39 1.56 7.87
CA LEU A 68 1.23 1.05 8.95
C LEU A 68 0.61 -0.16 9.65
N ASP A 69 -0.71 -0.15 9.85
CA ASP A 69 -1.43 -1.28 10.45
C ASP A 69 -1.33 -2.52 9.56
N PHE A 70 -1.59 -2.38 8.25
CA PHE A 70 -1.44 -3.48 7.30
C PHE A 70 0.00 -4.00 7.26
N LEU A 71 0.98 -3.10 7.26
CA LEU A 71 2.39 -3.46 7.28
C LEU A 71 2.74 -4.28 8.53
N ARG A 72 2.30 -3.82 9.70
CA ARG A 72 2.53 -4.51 10.97
C ARG A 72 1.87 -5.89 11.00
N GLU A 73 0.63 -5.99 10.55
CA GLU A 73 -0.17 -7.22 10.65
C GLU A 73 0.20 -8.27 9.59
N ARG A 74 0.58 -7.84 8.38
CA ARG A 74 0.71 -8.74 7.22
C ARG A 74 2.10 -8.83 6.64
N LEU A 75 2.91 -7.78 6.73
CA LEU A 75 4.20 -7.69 6.03
C LEU A 75 5.40 -7.75 6.97
N LEU A 76 5.23 -7.43 8.26
CA LEU A 76 6.33 -7.28 9.20
C LEU A 76 7.20 -8.53 9.32
N GLY A 77 6.58 -9.70 9.48
CA GLY A 77 7.31 -10.97 9.56
C GLY A 77 8.12 -11.24 8.30
N TRP A 78 7.51 -11.09 7.12
CA TRP A 78 8.20 -11.26 5.85
C TRP A 78 9.36 -10.26 5.69
N ILE A 79 9.16 -8.99 6.02
CA ILE A 79 10.22 -7.96 5.96
C ILE A 79 11.39 -8.33 6.88
N GLN A 80 11.12 -8.84 8.08
CA GLN A 80 12.16 -9.32 8.99
C GLN A 80 12.92 -10.51 8.41
N ASP A 81 12.23 -11.46 7.78
CA ASP A 81 12.84 -12.60 7.11
C ASP A 81 13.73 -12.20 5.91
N GLN A 82 13.45 -11.05 5.28
CA GLN A 82 14.30 -10.46 4.22
C GLN A 82 15.53 -9.70 4.77
N GLY A 83 15.74 -9.67 6.09
CA GLY A 83 16.80 -8.87 6.71
C GLY A 83 16.45 -7.38 6.86
N GLY A 84 15.16 -7.04 6.85
CA GLY A 84 14.69 -5.66 6.94
C GLY A 84 14.55 -4.97 5.59
N TRP A 85 14.54 -3.64 5.61
CA TRP A 85 14.32 -2.82 4.41
C TRP A 85 15.50 -2.79 3.43
N ASP A 86 16.70 -3.22 3.84
CA ASP A 86 17.85 -3.28 2.94
C ASP A 86 17.61 -4.23 1.76
N GLY A 87 16.80 -5.28 1.97
CA GLY A 87 16.37 -6.19 0.90
C GLY A 87 15.65 -5.47 -0.26
N LEU A 88 14.97 -4.34 0.01
CA LEU A 88 14.32 -3.52 -1.01
C LEU A 88 15.37 -2.94 -1.97
N LEU A 89 16.48 -2.43 -1.43
CA LEU A 89 17.56 -1.85 -2.22
C LEU A 89 18.25 -2.94 -3.05
N SER A 90 18.48 -4.12 -2.48
CA SER A 90 19.03 -5.26 -3.21
C SER A 90 18.14 -5.71 -4.37
N TYR A 91 16.81 -5.70 -4.18
CA TYR A 91 15.86 -6.13 -5.20
C TYR A 91 15.81 -5.20 -6.43
N PHE A 92 15.97 -3.89 -6.24
CA PHE A 92 15.94 -2.89 -7.33
C PHE A 92 17.32 -2.41 -7.78
N GLY A 93 18.37 -2.75 -7.04
CA GLY A 93 19.74 -2.30 -7.27
C GLY A 93 20.54 -3.14 -8.27
N THR A 94 19.96 -4.21 -8.82
CA THR A 94 20.58 -4.95 -9.93
C THR A 94 20.39 -4.20 -11.25
N PRO A 95 21.47 -3.90 -12.00
CA PRO A 95 21.40 -3.27 -13.33
C PRO A 95 20.78 -4.19 -14.39
#